data_AF-A0AA96TBZ4-F1
#
_entry.id   AF-A0AA96TBZ4-F1
#
_cell.length_a   1.000
_cell.length_b   1.000
_cell.length_c   1.000
_cell.angle_alpha   90.00
_cell.angle_beta   90.00
_cell.angle_gamma   90.00
#
_symmetry.space_group_name_H-M   'P 1'
#
loop_
_entity.id
_entity.type
_entity.pdbx_description
1 polymer ?
#
loop_
_entity_poly.entity_id
_entity_poly.type
_entity_poly.pdbx_seq_one_letter_code
_entity_poly.pdbx_strand_id
1 'polypeptide(L)'
;MMEKIIDVSDNQGVIDWQQVAKHIGFAILRSVRGSGKLDYQFKNNVAGCRKYGIGFDVYKYSYALTEAASIKEAQQVVAALQSVGCGPEVTVWWDMEDKSLRKLGKRQLTKNILAARKVIEAAGYTFDLYCNKDWYLNVLDVSQLDCRFWIARYPYNRVMYLNQDPEKRYAPTFVKNLMGWQFTSQGRVPGIKGNVDLSVLYM
;
A
#
# COMPACT_ATOMS: atom_id res chain seq x y z
N MET A 1 -7.79 9.54 -14.70
CA MET A 1 -8.87 9.89 -13.75
C MET A 1 -8.27 9.93 -12.35
N MET A 2 -8.79 10.74 -11.42
CA MET A 2 -8.33 10.75 -10.02
C MET A 2 -9.37 10.09 -9.13
N GLU A 3 -8.99 9.09 -8.33
CA GLU A 3 -9.89 8.43 -7.40
C GLU A 3 -9.41 8.59 -5.95
N LYS A 4 -10.34 8.91 -5.05
CA LYS A 4 -10.09 8.93 -3.61
C LYS A 4 -10.18 7.51 -3.08
N ILE A 5 -9.14 7.07 -2.39
CA ILE A 5 -9.07 5.75 -1.80
C ILE A 5 -8.72 5.83 -0.32
N ILE A 6 -8.89 4.70 0.35
CA ILE A 6 -8.34 4.43 1.67
C ILE A 6 -7.34 3.30 1.60
N ASP A 7 -6.41 3.26 2.54
CA ASP A 7 -5.67 2.05 2.86
C ASP A 7 -5.92 1.63 4.31
N VAL A 8 -6.09 0.32 4.52
CA VAL A 8 -6.59 -0.24 5.78
C VAL A 8 -5.90 -1.54 6.16
N SER A 9 -5.92 -1.81 7.46
CA SER A 9 -5.37 -3.01 8.08
C SER A 9 -6.20 -3.41 9.30
N ASP A 10 -5.76 -4.39 10.07
CA ASP A 10 -6.35 -4.71 11.38
C ASP A 10 -6.35 -3.54 12.38
N ASN A 11 -5.54 -2.50 12.15
CA ASN A 11 -5.53 -1.28 12.97
C ASN A 11 -6.87 -0.53 12.94
N GLN A 12 -7.65 -0.66 11.85
CA GLN A 12 -8.97 -0.06 11.72
C GLN A 12 -10.09 -0.94 12.33
N GLY A 13 -9.76 -2.15 12.79
CA GLY A 13 -10.73 -3.10 13.33
C GLY A 13 -11.76 -3.56 12.29
N VAL A 14 -12.97 -3.85 12.75
CA VAL A 14 -14.09 -4.23 11.87
C VAL A 14 -14.68 -2.99 11.20
N ILE A 15 -14.62 -2.98 9.86
CA ILE A 15 -15.09 -1.89 9.01
C ILE A 15 -16.52 -2.17 8.55
N ASP A 16 -17.38 -1.15 8.60
CA ASP A 16 -18.68 -1.15 7.93
C ASP A 16 -18.49 -0.81 6.44
N TRP A 17 -18.22 -1.86 5.66
CA TRP A 17 -18.00 -1.74 4.22
C TRP A 17 -19.23 -1.27 3.44
N GLN A 18 -20.44 -1.49 3.94
CA GLN A 18 -21.66 -0.96 3.32
C GLN A 18 -21.68 0.56 3.37
N GLN A 19 -21.28 1.12 4.52
CA GLN A 19 -21.20 2.56 4.67
C GLN A 19 -20.02 3.15 3.90
N VAL A 20 -18.87 2.49 3.89
CA VAL A 20 -17.67 2.93 3.15
C VAL A 20 -17.91 2.98 1.63
N ALA A 21 -18.61 1.98 1.07
CA ALA A 21 -18.90 1.89 -0.37
C ALA A 21 -19.72 3.05 -0.94
N LYS A 22 -20.34 3.87 -0.08
CA LYS A 22 -21.04 5.10 -0.50
C LYS A 22 -20.06 6.24 -0.85
N HIS A 23 -18.79 6.12 -0.49
CA HIS A 23 -17.80 7.22 -0.56
C HIS A 23 -16.57 6.91 -1.41
N ILE A 24 -16.24 5.63 -1.62
CA ILE A 24 -15.06 5.19 -2.40
C ILE A 24 -15.40 4.00 -3.29
N GLY A 25 -14.71 3.89 -4.43
CA GLY A 25 -14.76 2.74 -5.33
C GLY A 25 -13.56 1.80 -5.21
N PHE A 26 -12.50 2.21 -4.51
CA PHE A 26 -11.25 1.44 -4.40
C PHE A 26 -10.56 1.57 -3.03
N ALA A 27 -9.89 0.52 -2.58
CA ALA A 27 -9.10 0.49 -1.34
C ALA A 27 -7.80 -0.32 -1.46
N ILE A 28 -6.82 -0.07 -0.59
CA ILE A 28 -5.58 -0.88 -0.51
C ILE A 28 -5.55 -1.59 0.85
N LEU A 29 -5.43 -2.92 0.85
CA LEU A 29 -5.58 -3.74 2.06
C LEU A 29 -4.25 -4.31 2.53
N ARG A 30 -3.93 -4.24 3.83
CA ARG A 30 -2.72 -4.92 4.33
C ARG A 30 -2.87 -6.43 4.19
N SER A 31 -1.93 -7.05 3.49
CA SER A 31 -1.95 -8.50 3.24
C SER A 31 -1.49 -9.30 4.45
N VAL A 32 -0.24 -9.09 4.86
CA VAL A 32 0.49 -9.88 5.85
C VAL A 32 1.19 -8.95 6.82
N ARG A 33 1.16 -9.30 8.11
CA ARG A 33 1.81 -8.55 9.20
C ARG A 33 3.32 -8.83 9.24
N GLY A 34 4.06 -8.07 10.05
CA GLY A 34 5.50 -8.31 10.27
C GLY A 34 5.82 -9.70 10.85
N SER A 35 4.87 -10.35 11.50
CA SER A 35 4.99 -11.73 11.98
C SER A 35 4.99 -12.78 10.86
N GLY A 36 4.70 -12.39 9.61
CA GLY A 36 4.51 -13.30 8.48
C GLY A 36 3.15 -14.00 8.48
N LYS A 37 2.26 -13.66 9.42
CA LYS A 37 0.87 -14.12 9.46
C LYS A 37 -0.02 -13.12 8.73
N LEU A 38 -1.14 -13.62 8.23
CA LEU A 38 -2.20 -12.81 7.63
C LEU A 38 -2.58 -11.65 8.56
N ASP A 39 -2.86 -10.48 7.97
CA ASP A 39 -3.54 -9.41 8.69
C ASP A 39 -4.87 -9.93 9.25
N TYR A 40 -5.18 -9.61 10.51
CA TYR A 40 -6.36 -10.17 11.18
C TYR A 40 -7.67 -9.82 10.49
N GLN A 41 -7.69 -8.70 9.76
CA GLN A 41 -8.86 -8.23 9.03
C GLN A 41 -8.79 -8.52 7.53
N PHE A 42 -7.71 -9.11 7.00
CA PHE A 42 -7.55 -9.30 5.56
C PHE A 42 -8.74 -9.99 4.89
N LYS A 43 -9.17 -11.15 5.40
CA LYS A 43 -10.30 -11.90 4.83
C LYS A 43 -11.61 -11.13 4.94
N ASN A 44 -11.84 -10.45 6.07
CA ASN A 44 -13.02 -9.63 6.29
C ASN A 44 -13.06 -8.43 5.33
N ASN A 45 -11.92 -7.80 5.11
CA ASN A 45 -11.77 -6.66 4.21
C ASN A 45 -11.96 -7.07 2.74
N VAL A 46 -11.34 -8.17 2.29
CA VAL A 46 -11.55 -8.70 0.94
C VAL A 46 -13.02 -9.08 0.71
N ALA A 47 -13.66 -9.76 1.68
CA ALA A 47 -15.06 -10.13 1.58
C ALA A 47 -15.98 -8.89 1.55
N GLY A 48 -15.68 -7.88 2.38
CA GLY A 48 -16.39 -6.60 2.40
C GLY A 48 -16.29 -5.85 1.08
N CYS A 49 -15.08 -5.67 0.55
CA CYS A 49 -14.85 -5.02 -0.74
C CYS A 49 -15.65 -5.70 -1.86
N ARG A 50 -15.53 -7.03 -2.00
CA ARG A 50 -16.26 -7.80 -3.01
C ARG A 50 -17.77 -7.69 -2.87
N LYS A 51 -18.30 -7.78 -1.66
CA LYS A 51 -19.75 -7.72 -1.40
C LYS A 51 -20.35 -6.38 -1.83
N TYR A 52 -19.62 -5.28 -1.69
CA TYR A 52 -20.10 -3.93 -1.98
C TYR A 52 -19.50 -3.32 -3.24
N GLY A 53 -18.86 -4.12 -4.10
CA GLY A 53 -18.35 -3.68 -5.39
C GLY A 53 -17.17 -2.70 -5.33
N ILE A 54 -16.40 -2.70 -4.24
CA ILE A 54 -15.18 -1.91 -4.09
C ILE A 54 -14.01 -2.71 -4.67
N GLY A 55 -13.29 -2.14 -5.62
CA GLY A 55 -12.03 -2.68 -6.12
C GLY A 55 -10.94 -2.61 -5.07
N PHE A 56 -9.93 -3.49 -5.13
CA PHE A 56 -8.84 -3.41 -4.17
C PHE A 56 -7.50 -3.90 -4.69
N ASP A 57 -6.45 -3.29 -4.13
CA ASP A 57 -5.08 -3.78 -4.15
C ASP A 57 -4.67 -4.23 -2.74
N VAL A 58 -3.44 -4.73 -2.60
CA VAL A 58 -2.86 -5.05 -1.29
C VAL A 58 -1.52 -4.39 -1.08
N TYR A 59 -1.12 -4.23 0.19
CA TYR A 59 0.24 -3.81 0.53
C TYR A 59 0.91 -4.77 1.50
N LYS A 60 2.25 -4.72 1.53
CA LYS A 60 3.10 -5.46 2.46
C LYS A 60 4.19 -4.55 3.02
N TYR A 61 4.06 -4.18 4.29
CA TYR A 61 5.11 -3.52 5.07
C TYR A 61 6.26 -4.50 5.28
N SER A 62 7.40 -4.24 4.65
CA SER A 62 8.54 -5.16 4.63
C SER A 62 9.48 -4.96 5.83
N TYR A 63 9.94 -6.06 6.40
CA TYR A 63 10.99 -6.09 7.43
C TYR A 63 12.24 -6.85 6.94
N ALA A 64 12.32 -7.15 5.65
CA ALA A 64 13.31 -8.05 5.10
C ALA A 64 14.71 -7.44 5.00
N LEU A 65 15.62 -7.93 5.85
CA LEU A 65 17.03 -7.52 5.85
C LEU A 65 17.88 -8.19 4.76
N THR A 66 17.36 -9.22 4.10
CA THR A 66 18.06 -10.00 3.07
C THR A 66 17.12 -10.37 1.93
N GLU A 67 17.69 -10.72 0.77
CA GLU A 67 16.94 -11.20 -0.40
C GLU A 67 16.10 -12.44 -0.06
N ALA A 68 16.66 -13.38 0.71
CA ALA A 68 15.94 -14.57 1.15
C ALA A 68 14.73 -14.23 2.05
N ALA A 69 14.87 -13.24 2.95
CA ALA A 69 13.75 -12.76 3.75
C ALA A 69 12.68 -12.07 2.88
N SER A 70 13.08 -11.29 1.88
CA SER A 70 12.16 -10.64 0.93
C SER A 70 11.39 -11.66 0.09
N ILE A 71 12.06 -12.72 -0.37
CA ILE A 71 11.42 -13.85 -1.07
C ILE A 71 10.38 -14.50 -0.16
N LYS A 72 10.72 -14.76 1.11
CA LYS A 72 9.78 -15.35 2.08
C LYS A 72 8.57 -14.45 2.33
N GLU A 73 8.77 -13.14 2.51
CA GLU A 73 7.67 -12.19 2.66
C GLU A 73 6.78 -12.17 1.40
N ALA A 74 7.36 -12.19 0.21
CA ALA A 74 6.60 -12.20 -1.04
C ALA A 74 5.79 -13.49 -1.21
N GLN A 75 6.35 -14.65 -0.86
CA GLN A 75 5.63 -15.92 -0.84
C GLN A 75 4.44 -15.89 0.13
N GLN A 76 4.57 -15.22 1.28
CA GLN A 76 3.45 -15.05 2.22
C GLN A 76 2.33 -14.19 1.62
N VAL A 77 2.67 -13.12 0.89
CA VAL A 77 1.69 -12.29 0.19
C VAL A 77 0.98 -13.09 -0.91
N VAL A 78 1.72 -13.85 -1.72
CA VAL A 78 1.15 -14.73 -2.75
C VAL A 78 0.18 -15.74 -2.12
N ALA A 79 0.59 -16.41 -1.03
CA ALA A 79 -0.27 -17.35 -0.33
C ALA A 79 -1.53 -16.67 0.24
N ALA A 80 -1.42 -15.44 0.76
CA ALA A 80 -2.55 -14.66 1.24
C ALA A 80 -3.55 -14.38 0.11
N LEU A 81 -3.09 -13.88 -1.03
CA LEU A 81 -3.91 -13.58 -2.21
C LEU A 81 -4.59 -14.83 -2.77
N GLN A 82 -3.86 -15.92 -2.91
CA GLN A 82 -4.40 -17.21 -3.36
C GLN A 82 -5.44 -17.77 -2.39
N SER A 83 -5.25 -17.61 -1.08
CA SER A 83 -6.20 -18.11 -0.07
C SER A 83 -7.59 -17.46 -0.13
N VAL A 84 -7.70 -16.31 -0.81
CA VAL A 84 -8.96 -15.60 -1.06
C VAL A 84 -9.31 -15.57 -2.55
N GLY A 85 -8.57 -16.27 -3.42
CA GLY A 85 -8.83 -16.35 -4.86
C GLY A 85 -8.69 -15.02 -5.59
N CYS A 86 -7.70 -14.19 -5.25
CA CYS A 86 -7.37 -12.99 -6.01
C CYS A 86 -6.70 -13.33 -7.35
N GLY A 87 -7.11 -12.65 -8.42
CA GLY A 87 -6.55 -12.80 -9.76
C GLY A 87 -5.45 -11.77 -10.08
N PRO A 88 -4.97 -11.76 -11.33
CA PRO A 88 -3.85 -10.93 -11.78
C PRO A 88 -4.13 -9.42 -11.76
N GLU A 89 -5.38 -9.01 -11.59
CA GLU A 89 -5.79 -7.61 -11.47
C GLU A 89 -5.24 -6.91 -10.23
N VAL A 90 -4.83 -7.66 -9.22
CA VAL A 90 -4.32 -7.10 -7.95
C VAL A 90 -2.88 -6.61 -8.09
N THR A 91 -2.64 -5.37 -7.70
CA THR A 91 -1.30 -4.82 -7.46
C THR A 91 -0.89 -5.07 -6.00
N VAL A 92 0.37 -5.48 -5.82
CA VAL A 92 1.05 -5.56 -4.53
C VAL A 92 1.94 -4.33 -4.37
N TRP A 93 1.53 -3.45 -3.46
CA TRP A 93 2.31 -2.29 -3.02
C TRP A 93 3.33 -2.74 -1.97
N TRP A 94 4.60 -2.83 -2.37
CA TRP A 94 5.68 -3.18 -1.47
C TRP A 94 6.10 -1.95 -0.67
N ASP A 95 5.76 -1.97 0.61
CA ASP A 95 5.83 -0.82 1.50
C ASP A 95 7.21 -0.79 2.20
N MET A 96 8.00 0.22 1.81
CA MET A 96 9.38 0.44 2.21
C MET A 96 9.48 1.64 3.16
N GLU A 97 9.39 1.36 4.46
CA GLU A 97 9.40 2.39 5.49
C GLU A 97 10.18 2.03 6.77
N ASP A 98 10.42 0.74 7.02
CA ASP A 98 10.99 0.31 8.29
C ASP A 98 12.41 0.81 8.52
N LYS A 99 12.61 1.44 9.69
CA LYS A 99 13.89 2.02 10.08
C LYS A 99 15.03 1.02 10.07
N SER A 100 14.77 -0.27 10.32
CA SER A 100 15.80 -1.30 10.36
C SER A 100 16.43 -1.57 8.99
N LEU A 101 15.72 -1.25 7.89
CA LEU A 101 16.24 -1.48 6.54
C LEU A 101 17.21 -0.37 6.10
N ARG A 102 17.15 0.82 6.72
CA ARG A 102 18.01 1.97 6.34
C ARG A 102 19.50 1.63 6.39
N LYS A 103 19.91 0.78 7.34
CA LYS A 103 21.32 0.36 7.51
C LYS A 103 21.86 -0.50 6.36
N LEU A 104 20.99 -1.05 5.51
CA LEU A 104 21.39 -1.92 4.40
C LEU A 104 22.01 -1.14 3.24
N GLY A 105 21.68 0.16 3.14
CA GLY A 105 22.06 1.01 2.03
C GLY A 105 21.33 0.66 0.72
N LYS A 106 21.39 1.60 -0.23
CA LYS A 106 20.68 1.55 -1.53
C LYS A 106 20.86 0.21 -2.27
N ARG A 107 22.10 -0.25 -2.41
CA ARG A 107 22.41 -1.47 -3.17
C ARG A 107 21.70 -2.72 -2.64
N GLN A 108 21.73 -2.95 -1.32
CA GLN A 108 21.10 -4.13 -0.75
C GLN A 108 19.58 -4.00 -0.69
N LEU A 109 19.05 -2.79 -0.45
CA LEU A 109 17.61 -2.53 -0.57
C LEU A 109 17.08 -2.87 -1.96
N THR A 110 17.77 -2.43 -3.02
CA THR A 110 17.38 -2.73 -4.40
C THR A 110 17.37 -4.23 -4.66
N LYS A 111 18.40 -4.97 -4.22
CA LYS A 111 18.42 -6.44 -4.36
C LYS A 111 17.23 -7.09 -3.66
N ASN A 112 16.95 -6.70 -2.42
CA ASN A 112 15.83 -7.21 -1.63
C ASN A 112 14.49 -6.95 -2.33
N ILE A 113 14.27 -5.73 -2.83
CA ILE A 113 13.07 -5.34 -3.57
C ILE A 113 12.91 -6.17 -4.85
N LEU A 114 13.96 -6.29 -5.66
CA LEU A 114 13.93 -7.05 -6.91
C LEU A 114 13.69 -8.56 -6.66
N ALA A 115 14.20 -9.10 -5.56
CA ALA A 115 13.94 -10.48 -5.15
C ALA A 115 12.46 -10.70 -4.79
N ALA A 116 11.83 -9.79 -4.06
CA ALA A 116 10.39 -9.83 -3.79
C ALA A 116 9.57 -9.66 -5.08
N ARG A 117 9.91 -8.67 -5.90
CA ARG A 117 9.26 -8.39 -7.20
C ARG A 117 9.18 -9.64 -8.07
N LYS A 118 10.30 -10.34 -8.25
CA LYS A 118 10.36 -11.56 -9.05
C LYS A 118 9.36 -12.62 -8.60
N VAL A 119 9.16 -12.77 -7.29
CA VAL A 119 8.21 -13.76 -6.73
C VAL A 119 6.76 -13.33 -6.98
N ILE A 120 6.44 -12.05 -6.75
CA ILE A 120 5.10 -11.50 -6.96
C ILE A 120 4.70 -11.58 -8.44
N GLU A 121 5.57 -11.12 -9.34
CA GLU A 121 5.31 -11.14 -10.79
C GLU A 121 5.24 -12.56 -11.34
N ALA A 122 6.08 -13.49 -10.86
CA ALA A 122 5.99 -14.90 -11.27
C ALA A 122 4.69 -15.59 -10.82
N ALA A 123 4.04 -15.08 -9.77
CA ALA A 123 2.72 -15.53 -9.35
C ALA A 123 1.56 -14.86 -10.14
N GLY A 124 1.88 -13.96 -11.07
CA GLY A 124 0.91 -13.30 -11.95
C GLY A 124 0.33 -11.99 -11.42
N TYR A 125 0.85 -11.44 -10.32
CA TYR A 125 0.39 -10.17 -9.75
C TYR A 125 1.31 -9.00 -10.16
N THR A 126 0.77 -7.78 -10.17
CA THR A 126 1.58 -6.58 -10.39
C THR A 126 2.36 -6.22 -9.13
N PHE A 127 3.61 -5.76 -9.27
CA PHE A 127 4.44 -5.30 -8.15
C PHE A 127 4.78 -3.83 -8.32
N ASP A 128 4.50 -3.02 -7.31
CA ASP A 128 4.85 -1.60 -7.27
C ASP A 128 5.30 -1.17 -5.87
N LEU A 129 5.76 0.07 -5.73
CA LEU A 129 6.37 0.54 -4.50
C LEU A 129 5.50 1.57 -3.79
N TYR A 130 5.39 1.40 -2.48
CA TYR A 130 4.97 2.45 -1.57
C TYR A 130 6.14 2.90 -0.71
N CYS A 131 6.29 4.21 -0.53
CA CYS A 131 7.22 4.78 0.44
C CYS A 131 6.88 6.27 0.69
N ASN A 132 7.50 6.88 1.70
CA ASN A 132 7.39 8.32 1.88
C ASN A 132 8.42 9.12 1.05
N LYS A 133 8.25 10.45 1.02
CA LYS A 133 9.14 11.38 0.28
C LYS A 133 10.63 11.17 0.58
N ASP A 134 11.02 10.95 1.84
CA ASP A 134 12.43 10.79 2.21
C ASP A 134 13.00 9.49 1.63
N TRP A 135 12.22 8.40 1.72
CA TRP A 135 12.64 7.12 1.17
C TRP A 135 12.84 7.19 -0.35
N TYR A 136 11.93 7.84 -1.07
CA TYR A 136 12.04 8.04 -2.51
C TYR A 136 13.31 8.82 -2.90
N LEU A 137 13.58 9.94 -2.24
CA LEU A 137 14.70 10.82 -2.62
C LEU A 137 16.06 10.32 -2.13
N ASN A 138 16.09 9.73 -0.92
CA ASN A 138 17.35 9.56 -0.19
C ASN A 138 17.70 8.10 0.12
N VAL A 139 16.72 7.22 0.29
CA VAL A 139 16.97 5.86 0.81
C VAL A 139 16.97 4.81 -0.30
N LEU A 140 16.05 4.90 -1.25
CA LEU A 140 15.93 3.98 -2.37
C LEU A 140 16.85 4.43 -3.53
N ASP A 141 17.29 3.45 -4.32
CA ASP A 141 17.87 3.72 -5.64
C ASP A 141 16.78 3.59 -6.71
N VAL A 142 15.94 4.62 -6.79
CA VAL A 142 14.79 4.65 -7.71
C VAL A 142 15.18 4.53 -9.18
N SER A 143 16.45 4.81 -9.52
CA SER A 143 16.96 4.66 -10.90
C SER A 143 17.07 3.20 -11.34
N GLN A 144 17.15 2.28 -10.39
CA GLN A 144 17.26 0.84 -10.60
C GLN A 144 15.91 0.11 -10.44
N LEU A 145 14.82 0.85 -10.20
CA LEU A 145 13.51 0.32 -9.86
C LEU A 145 12.48 0.82 -10.88
N ASP A 146 12.25 0.02 -11.92
CA ASP A 146 11.20 0.30 -12.91
C ASP A 146 9.82 -0.07 -12.37
N CYS A 147 9.28 0.77 -11.49
CA CYS A 147 8.01 0.58 -10.80
C CYS A 147 7.19 1.88 -10.85
N ARG A 148 5.88 1.76 -10.62
CA ARG A 148 5.02 2.86 -10.21
C ARG A 148 5.17 3.10 -8.71
N PHE A 149 4.88 4.32 -8.29
CA PHE A 149 5.05 4.76 -6.91
C PHE A 149 3.76 5.31 -6.32
N TRP A 150 3.41 4.81 -5.15
CA TRP A 150 2.45 5.41 -4.24
C TRP A 150 3.21 6.09 -3.10
N ILE A 151 3.10 7.42 -2.99
CA ILE A 151 3.97 8.22 -2.12
C ILE A 151 3.21 8.84 -0.96
N ALA A 152 3.69 8.60 0.26
CA ALA A 152 3.25 9.33 1.44
C ALA A 152 3.93 10.70 1.53
N ARG A 153 3.11 11.75 1.57
CA ARG A 153 3.53 13.14 1.82
C ARG A 153 2.35 13.91 2.41
N TYR A 154 2.35 14.12 3.72
CA TYR A 154 1.24 14.77 4.39
C TYR A 154 1.46 16.29 4.46
N PRO A 155 0.61 17.10 3.80
CA PRO A 155 0.75 18.55 3.83
C PRO A 155 0.28 19.17 5.15
N TYR A 156 -0.55 18.46 5.92
CA TYR A 156 -1.15 18.96 7.14
C TYR A 156 -1.08 17.93 8.27
N ASN A 157 -1.02 18.43 9.51
CA ASN A 157 -1.19 17.64 10.73
C ASN A 157 -2.57 17.95 11.34
N ARG A 158 -3.64 17.53 10.66
CA ARG A 158 -5.03 17.70 11.11
C ARG A 158 -5.93 16.63 10.51
N VAL A 159 -7.11 16.47 11.11
CA VAL A 159 -8.19 15.64 10.56
C VAL A 159 -8.56 16.10 9.15
N MET A 160 -8.73 15.14 8.24
CA MET A 160 -9.24 15.37 6.89
C MET A 160 -10.36 14.39 6.53
N TYR A 161 -11.16 14.76 5.55
CA TYR A 161 -12.30 13.97 5.06
C TYR A 161 -12.17 13.70 3.56
N LEU A 162 -12.89 12.69 3.03
CA LEU A 162 -12.83 12.30 1.62
C LEU A 162 -13.21 13.41 0.64
N ASN A 163 -14.12 14.31 1.06
CA ASN A 163 -14.56 15.47 0.27
C ASN A 163 -13.57 16.65 0.32
N GLN A 164 -12.41 16.49 0.95
CA GLN A 164 -11.37 17.51 1.02
C GLN A 164 -10.19 17.11 0.14
N ASP A 165 -9.83 18.01 -0.77
CA ASP A 165 -8.63 17.86 -1.56
C ASP A 165 -7.42 18.50 -0.89
N PRO A 166 -6.27 17.80 -0.82
CA PRO A 166 -5.03 18.43 -0.42
C PRO A 166 -4.59 19.45 -1.49
N GLU A 167 -3.93 20.53 -1.09
CA GLU A 167 -3.48 21.53 -2.04
C GLU A 167 -2.46 20.95 -3.05
N LYS A 168 -2.71 21.18 -4.35
CA LYS A 168 -1.91 20.64 -5.47
C LYS A 168 -0.41 20.95 -5.36
N ARG A 169 -0.02 22.07 -4.75
CA ARG A 169 1.39 22.44 -4.52
C ARG A 169 2.16 21.43 -3.66
N TYR A 170 1.46 20.61 -2.88
CA TYR A 170 2.05 19.55 -2.07
C TYR A 170 2.02 18.18 -2.74
N ALA A 171 1.45 18.05 -3.94
CA ALA A 171 1.52 16.80 -4.68
C ALA A 171 3.00 16.42 -4.93
N PRO A 172 3.37 15.13 -4.86
CA PRO A 172 4.75 14.68 -5.03
C PRO A 172 5.15 14.65 -6.53
N THR A 173 5.07 15.79 -7.22
CA THR A 173 5.33 15.94 -8.66
C THR A 173 6.77 15.68 -9.09
N PHE A 174 7.70 15.51 -8.14
CA PHE A 174 9.08 15.11 -8.38
C PHE A 174 9.24 13.61 -8.67
N VAL A 175 8.15 12.83 -8.60
CA VAL A 175 8.14 11.38 -8.76
C VAL A 175 7.80 11.05 -10.22
N LYS A 176 8.72 10.39 -10.93
CA LYS A 176 8.60 10.12 -12.37
C LYS A 176 7.40 9.24 -12.74
N ASN A 177 7.15 8.17 -11.99
CA ASN A 177 6.06 7.20 -12.23
C ASN A 177 5.05 7.24 -11.08
N LEU A 178 4.54 8.42 -10.75
CA LEU A 178 3.59 8.59 -9.66
C LEU A 178 2.23 7.97 -10.01
N MET A 179 1.77 7.02 -9.19
CA MET A 179 0.47 6.36 -9.30
C MET A 179 -0.44 6.68 -8.12
N GLY A 180 0.12 7.06 -6.96
CA GLY A 180 -0.69 7.45 -5.81
C GLY A 180 -0.02 8.48 -4.93
N TRP A 181 -0.84 9.29 -4.26
CA TRP A 181 -0.40 10.20 -3.21
C TRP A 181 -1.21 9.98 -1.94
N GLN A 182 -0.60 9.38 -0.91
CA GLN A 182 -1.18 9.33 0.44
C GLN A 182 -0.93 10.69 1.11
N PHE A 183 -2.01 11.44 1.30
CA PHE A 183 -1.94 12.84 1.71
C PHE A 183 -2.30 13.04 3.19
N THR A 184 -2.80 12.03 3.89
CA THR A 184 -3.02 12.10 5.34
C THR A 184 -3.08 10.72 5.97
N SER A 185 -2.70 10.63 7.24
CA SER A 185 -2.97 9.50 8.13
C SER A 185 -4.00 9.80 9.22
N GLN A 186 -4.72 10.93 9.06
CA GLN A 186 -5.73 11.41 9.99
C GLN A 186 -7.10 11.56 9.30
N GLY A 187 -7.33 10.76 8.27
CA GLY A 187 -8.61 10.70 7.58
C GLY A 187 -9.73 10.22 8.48
N ARG A 188 -10.95 10.68 8.20
CA ARG A 188 -12.18 10.19 8.81
C ARG A 188 -13.17 9.81 7.72
N VAL A 189 -13.59 8.55 7.75
CA VAL A 189 -14.52 7.98 6.78
C VAL A 189 -15.68 7.33 7.53
N PRO A 190 -16.94 7.69 7.21
CA PRO A 190 -18.10 6.99 7.76
C PRO A 190 -17.98 5.48 7.54
N GLY A 191 -18.17 4.70 8.61
CA GLY A 191 -18.01 3.23 8.60
C GLY A 191 -16.67 2.74 9.14
N ILE A 192 -15.72 3.64 9.43
CA ILE A 192 -14.44 3.32 10.07
C ILE A 192 -14.32 4.06 11.40
N LYS A 193 -13.93 3.35 12.46
CA LYS A 193 -13.63 3.96 13.75
C LYS A 193 -12.18 4.42 13.78
N GLY A 194 -11.92 5.61 14.31
CA GLY A 194 -10.55 6.13 14.40
C GLY A 194 -10.07 6.79 13.11
N ASN A 195 -8.75 6.89 12.98
CA ASN A 195 -8.10 7.45 11.79
C ASN A 195 -7.97 6.39 10.70
N VAL A 196 -8.05 6.84 9.45
CA VAL A 196 -7.74 6.06 8.26
C VAL A 196 -6.89 6.88 7.31
N ASP A 197 -6.00 6.23 6.59
CA ASP A 197 -5.13 6.88 5.64
C ASP A 197 -5.91 7.17 4.35
N LEU A 198 -5.74 8.38 3.80
CA LEU A 198 -6.42 8.79 2.57
C LEU A 198 -5.39 9.05 1.47
N SER A 199 -5.69 8.54 0.28
CA SER A 199 -4.89 8.78 -0.92
C SER A 199 -5.72 9.24 -2.11
N VAL A 200 -5.04 9.83 -3.08
CA VAL A 200 -5.53 9.96 -4.45
C VAL A 200 -4.72 8.99 -5.32
N LEU A 201 -5.40 8.11 -6.07
CA LEU A 201 -4.78 7.31 -7.14
C LEU A 201 -4.96 7.99 -8.50
N TYR A 202 -3.92 7.91 -9.32
CA TYR A 202 -3.85 8.49 -10.66
C TYR A 202 -3.97 7.37 -11.71
N MET A 203 -5.21 7.02 -12.07
CA MET A 203 -5.49 6.01 -13.10
C MET A 203 -5.43 6.57 -14.51
#